data_AF-A0A532CP10-F1
#
_entry.id   AF-A0A532CP10-F1
#
_cell.length_a   1.000
_cell.length_b   1.000
_cell.length_c   1.000
_cell.angle_alpha   90.00
_cell.angle_beta   90.00
_cell.angle_gamma   90.00
#
_symmetry.space_group_name_H-M   'P 1'
#
loop_
_entity.id
_entity.type
_entity.pdbx_description
1 polymer ?
#
loop_
_entity_poly.entity_id
_entity_poly.type
_entity_poly.pdbx_seq_one_letter_code
_entity_poly.pdbx_strand_id
1 'polypeptide(L)'
;MSANSMTPRQAAAALLAAMPVGVSVQQLEDYGIEATTEQVSAITREVLSLNLFWIFAAIEAHIPQKYQSSLSEFIMNEIQAGWGTTISIGSASWPAYLDEWQARRRQYSRLVEEGMSPLAVSAEAVASMEENRLVKDAERGNLMTLLIDFVPVDSYGQLLQDVG
;
A
#
# COMPACT_ATOMS: atom_id res chain seq x y z
N MET A 1 -34.06 9.82 6.08
CA MET A 1 -32.81 9.74 5.31
C MET A 1 -31.74 9.30 6.29
N SER A 2 -31.40 8.01 6.28
CA SER A 2 -30.58 7.42 7.34
C SER A 2 -29.13 7.87 7.20
N ALA A 3 -28.67 8.69 8.14
CA ALA A 3 -27.27 9.04 8.33
C ALA A 3 -26.52 7.80 8.83
N ASN A 4 -26.10 6.93 7.92
CA ASN A 4 -25.07 5.93 8.21
C ASN A 4 -23.71 6.59 7.98
N SER A 5 -23.39 7.65 8.74
CA SER A 5 -22.05 8.21 8.74
C SER A 5 -21.11 7.19 9.38
N MET A 6 -20.15 6.70 8.60
CA MET A 6 -19.14 5.79 9.07
C MET A 6 -18.25 6.54 10.07
N THR A 7 -18.05 5.98 11.26
CA THR A 7 -17.11 6.59 12.22
C THR A 7 -15.68 6.50 11.66
N PRO A 8 -14.76 7.42 12.02
CA PRO A 8 -13.37 7.33 11.58
C PRO A 8 -12.74 5.96 11.86
N ARG A 9 -13.03 5.35 13.03
CA ARG A 9 -12.52 4.02 13.36
C ARG A 9 -13.03 2.92 12.42
N GLN A 10 -14.31 2.97 12.05
CA GLN A 10 -14.86 2.05 11.06
C GLN A 10 -14.20 2.27 9.70
N ALA A 11 -13.97 3.53 9.30
CA ALA A 11 -13.28 3.88 8.06
C ALA A 11 -11.88 3.28 7.98
N ALA A 12 -11.06 3.41 9.04
CA ALA A 12 -9.76 2.74 9.08
C ALA A 12 -9.85 1.22 8.98
N ALA A 13 -10.81 0.59 9.67
CA ALA A 13 -10.99 -0.85 9.56
C ALA A 13 -11.36 -1.29 8.13
N ALA A 14 -12.17 -0.51 7.42
CA ALA A 14 -12.49 -0.78 6.02
C ALA A 14 -11.30 -0.56 5.08
N LEU A 15 -10.50 0.49 5.31
CA LEU A 15 -9.26 0.73 4.55
C LEU A 15 -8.27 -0.44 4.72
N LEU A 16 -8.10 -0.93 5.96
CA LEU A 16 -7.27 -2.09 6.25
C LEU A 16 -7.81 -3.37 5.58
N ALA A 17 -9.13 -3.57 5.60
CA ALA A 17 -9.76 -4.73 4.97
C ALA A 17 -9.71 -4.70 3.43
N ALA A 18 -9.65 -3.50 2.83
CA ALA A 18 -9.53 -3.31 1.38
C ALA A 18 -8.09 -3.50 0.88
N MET A 19 -7.10 -3.48 1.77
CA MET A 19 -5.71 -3.73 1.42
C MET A 19 -5.47 -5.23 1.20
N PRO A 20 -4.76 -5.64 0.14
CA PRO A 20 -4.40 -7.04 -0.03
C PRO A 20 -3.47 -7.49 1.09
N VAL A 21 -3.69 -8.71 1.59
CA VAL A 21 -2.96 -9.31 2.74
C VAL A 21 -1.48 -9.60 2.40
N GLY A 22 -1.12 -9.54 1.12
CA GLY A 22 0.22 -9.74 0.59
C GLY A 22 0.14 -10.44 -0.77
N VAL A 23 1.29 -10.71 -1.37
CA VAL A 23 1.36 -11.47 -2.62
C VAL A 23 1.89 -12.88 -2.30
N SER A 24 1.33 -13.89 -2.96
CA SER A 24 1.83 -15.27 -2.90
C SER A 24 2.66 -15.61 -4.15
N VAL A 25 3.48 -16.66 -4.05
CA VAL A 25 4.23 -17.20 -5.20
C VAL A 25 3.28 -17.53 -6.35
N GLN A 26 2.18 -18.24 -6.07
CA GLN A 26 1.19 -18.59 -7.09
C GLN A 26 0.60 -17.35 -7.77
N GLN A 27 0.26 -16.30 -7.01
CA GLN A 27 -0.23 -15.07 -7.61
C GLN A 27 0.83 -14.45 -8.52
N LEU A 28 2.10 -14.37 -8.11
CA LEU A 28 3.16 -13.85 -8.98
C LEU A 28 3.30 -14.66 -10.27
N GLU A 29 3.25 -15.99 -10.17
CA GLU A 29 3.28 -16.90 -11.32
C GLU A 29 2.09 -16.67 -12.27
N ASP A 30 0.89 -16.38 -11.74
CA ASP A 30 -0.30 -16.08 -12.55
C ASP A 30 -0.13 -14.79 -13.39
N TYR A 31 0.68 -13.83 -12.92
CA TYR A 31 1.08 -12.66 -13.70
C TYR A 31 2.33 -12.93 -14.57
N GLY A 32 2.90 -14.13 -14.53
CA GLY A 32 4.13 -14.47 -15.26
C GLY A 32 5.39 -13.88 -14.62
N ILE A 33 5.43 -13.77 -13.30
CA ILE A 33 6.59 -13.33 -12.51
C ILE A 33 7.12 -14.52 -11.72
N GLU A 34 8.35 -14.94 -12.02
CA GLU A 34 9.02 -16.00 -11.26
C GLU A 34 9.76 -15.38 -10.06
N ALA A 35 9.40 -15.77 -8.84
CA ALA A 35 9.99 -15.20 -7.63
C ALA A 35 10.28 -16.26 -6.57
N THR A 36 11.41 -16.11 -5.87
CA THR A 36 11.68 -16.88 -4.64
C THR A 36 10.80 -16.39 -3.48
N THR A 37 10.69 -17.18 -2.42
CA THR A 37 9.97 -16.79 -1.19
C THR A 37 10.49 -15.47 -0.59
N GLU A 38 11.80 -15.22 -0.68
CA GLU A 38 12.42 -13.97 -0.23
C GLU A 38 12.00 -12.80 -1.11
N GLN A 39 11.97 -12.99 -2.44
CA GLN A 39 11.49 -11.97 -3.38
C GLN A 39 10.01 -11.68 -3.17
N VAL A 40 9.17 -12.70 -2.95
CA VAL A 40 7.75 -12.54 -2.61
C VAL A 40 7.56 -11.68 -1.36
N SER A 41 8.35 -11.94 -0.33
CA SER A 41 8.32 -11.17 0.92
C SER A 41 8.74 -9.71 0.68
N ALA A 42 9.73 -9.46 -0.18
CA ALA A 42 10.16 -8.13 -0.55
C ALA A 42 9.13 -7.38 -1.40
N ILE A 43 8.55 -8.04 -2.40
CA ILE A 43 7.46 -7.50 -3.24
C ILE A 43 6.25 -7.17 -2.35
N THR A 44 5.91 -8.04 -1.40
CA THR A 44 4.84 -7.78 -0.43
C THR A 44 5.09 -6.50 0.38
N ARG A 45 6.34 -6.21 0.80
CA ARG A 45 6.67 -4.94 1.48
C ARG A 45 6.48 -3.73 0.59
N GLU A 46 6.85 -3.82 -0.67
CA GLU A 46 6.72 -2.71 -1.61
C GLU A 46 5.25 -2.46 -1.97
N VAL A 47 4.46 -3.52 -2.18
CA VAL A 47 3.00 -3.44 -2.36
C VAL A 47 2.32 -2.82 -1.12
N LEU A 48 2.71 -3.24 0.09
CA LEU A 48 2.22 -2.67 1.33
C LEU A 48 2.57 -1.17 1.44
N SER A 49 3.80 -0.79 1.08
CA SER A 49 4.25 0.59 1.12
C SER A 49 3.47 1.50 0.16
N LEU A 50 3.18 1.00 -1.04
CA LEU A 50 2.38 1.72 -2.03
C LEU A 50 0.92 1.85 -1.59
N ASN A 51 0.33 0.78 -1.02
CA ASN A 51 -1.02 0.84 -0.47
C ASN A 51 -1.13 1.83 0.69
N LEU A 52 -0.19 1.79 1.64
CA LEU A 52 -0.17 2.74 2.75
C LEU A 52 -0.03 4.18 2.28
N PHE A 53 0.82 4.42 1.28
CA PHE A 53 0.94 5.75 0.68
C PHE A 53 -0.42 6.29 0.22
N TRP A 54 -1.18 5.50 -0.55
CA TRP A 54 -2.49 5.92 -1.05
C TRP A 54 -3.55 6.01 0.04
N ILE A 55 -3.54 5.11 1.03
CA ILE A 55 -4.42 5.18 2.18
C ILE A 55 -4.22 6.50 2.93
N PHE A 56 -2.98 6.87 3.23
CA PHE A 56 -2.71 8.13 3.94
C PHE A 56 -3.01 9.35 3.09
N ALA A 57 -2.72 9.32 1.79
CA ALA A 57 -3.12 10.39 0.88
C ALA A 57 -4.66 10.56 0.84
N ALA A 58 -5.41 9.45 0.82
CA ALA A 58 -6.87 9.49 0.83
C ALA A 58 -7.42 10.05 2.15
N ILE A 59 -6.81 9.68 3.29
CA ILE A 59 -7.14 10.22 4.62
C ILE A 59 -6.90 11.73 4.66
N GLU A 60 -5.74 12.18 4.19
CA GLU A 60 -5.38 13.60 4.16
C GLU A 60 -6.35 14.41 3.29
N ALA A 61 -6.86 13.82 2.21
CA ALA A 61 -7.78 14.46 1.28
C ALA A 61 -9.25 14.49 1.76
N HIS A 62 -9.73 13.46 2.47
CA HIS A 62 -11.16 13.29 2.76
C HIS A 62 -11.53 13.45 4.25
N ILE A 63 -10.57 13.26 5.16
CA ILE A 63 -10.85 13.26 6.61
C ILE A 63 -10.50 14.61 7.23
N PRO A 64 -11.35 15.19 8.10
CA PRO A 64 -11.03 16.40 8.82
C PRO A 64 -9.73 16.28 9.64
N GLN A 65 -8.88 17.31 9.58
CA GLN A 65 -7.53 17.33 10.18
C GLN A 65 -7.49 16.86 11.65
N LYS A 66 -8.51 17.21 12.45
CA LYS A 66 -8.62 16.79 13.86
C LYS A 66 -8.67 15.27 14.09
N TYR A 67 -9.04 14.48 13.07
CA TYR A 67 -9.16 13.02 13.15
C TYR A 67 -8.02 12.29 12.43
N GLN A 68 -7.30 12.97 11.52
CA GLN A 68 -6.27 12.34 10.69
C GLN A 68 -5.18 11.65 11.53
N SER A 69 -4.63 12.34 12.54
CA SER A 69 -3.55 11.76 13.37
C SER A 69 -3.98 10.48 14.09
N SER A 70 -5.15 10.49 14.74
CA SER A 70 -5.65 9.33 15.48
C SER A 70 -6.00 8.17 14.54
N LEU A 71 -6.50 8.48 13.34
CA LEU A 71 -6.82 7.48 12.34
C LEU A 71 -5.54 6.82 11.80
N SER A 72 -4.53 7.65 11.51
CA SER A 72 -3.26 7.16 10.99
C SER A 72 -2.51 6.32 12.01
N GLU A 73 -2.49 6.74 13.28
CA GLU A 73 -1.92 5.96 14.37
C GLU A 73 -2.63 4.62 14.54
N PHE A 74 -3.96 4.59 14.46
CA PHE A 74 -4.72 3.35 14.53
C PHE A 74 -4.34 2.38 13.39
N ILE A 75 -4.26 2.85 12.14
CA ILE A 75 -3.86 2.02 11.00
C ILE A 75 -2.45 1.45 11.20
N MET A 76 -1.48 2.28 11.62
CA MET A 76 -0.10 1.82 11.85
C MET A 76 -0.01 0.80 12.99
N ASN A 77 -0.77 0.99 14.06
CA ASN A 77 -0.82 0.06 15.19
C ASN A 77 -1.40 -1.30 14.79
N GLU A 78 -2.45 -1.33 13.96
CA GLU A 78 -3.04 -2.58 13.46
C GLU A 78 -2.05 -3.34 12.55
N ILE A 79 -1.35 -2.63 11.66
CA ILE A 79 -0.32 -3.25 10.81
C ILE A 79 0.83 -3.79 11.65
N GLN A 80 1.28 -3.04 12.66
CA GLN A 80 2.29 -3.51 13.60
C GLN A 80 1.83 -4.76 14.36
N ALA A 81 0.57 -4.81 14.80
CA ALA A 81 0.01 -5.96 15.49
C ALA A 81 -0.07 -7.21 14.59
N GLY A 82 -0.36 -7.02 13.30
CA GLY A 82 -0.35 -8.07 12.28
C GLY A 82 1.03 -8.45 11.72
N TRP A 83 2.09 -7.75 12.14
CA TRP A 83 3.43 -7.89 11.58
C TRP A 83 4.01 -9.28 11.83
N GLY A 84 4.38 -9.99 10.75
CA GLY A 84 4.95 -11.34 10.82
C GLY A 84 3.97 -12.44 11.22
N THR A 85 2.68 -12.12 11.40
CA THR A 85 1.63 -13.11 11.66
C THR A 85 0.68 -13.26 10.48
N THR A 86 0.06 -12.15 10.07
CA THR A 86 -0.95 -12.12 9.01
C THR A 86 -0.34 -11.72 7.68
N ILE A 87 0.70 -10.88 7.72
CA ILE A 87 1.44 -10.43 6.54
C ILE A 87 2.74 -11.23 6.47
N SER A 88 2.99 -11.90 5.35
CA SER A 88 4.22 -12.68 5.14
C SER A 88 5.35 -11.76 4.67
N ILE A 89 6.09 -11.19 5.61
CA ILE A 89 7.03 -10.08 5.34
C ILE A 89 8.51 -10.50 5.42
N GLY A 90 8.78 -11.80 5.51
CA GLY A 90 10.13 -12.35 5.67
C GLY A 90 10.75 -11.95 7.01
N SER A 91 12.08 -11.80 7.05
CA SER A 91 12.84 -11.50 8.27
C SER A 91 12.92 -10.01 8.64
N ALA A 92 12.20 -9.13 7.93
CA ALA A 92 12.25 -7.69 8.18
C ALA A 92 11.57 -7.35 9.52
N SER A 93 12.26 -6.57 10.36
CA SER A 93 11.67 -6.05 11.59
C SER A 93 10.72 -4.88 11.28
N TRP A 94 9.72 -4.66 12.13
CA TRP A 94 8.80 -3.53 11.99
C TRP A 94 9.54 -2.16 11.93
N PRO A 95 10.53 -1.87 12.79
CA PRO A 95 11.27 -0.61 12.69
C PRO A 95 12.02 -0.44 11.36
N ALA A 96 12.64 -1.52 10.84
CA ALA A 96 13.35 -1.46 9.56
C ALA A 96 12.37 -1.15 8.41
N TYR A 97 11.20 -1.78 8.43
CA TYR A 97 10.15 -1.49 7.46
C TYR A 97 9.65 -0.05 7.55
N LEU A 98 9.46 0.50 8.76
CA LEU A 98 9.02 1.88 8.92
C LEU A 98 9.99 2.87 8.27
N ASP A 99 11.29 2.64 8.39
CA ASP A 99 12.31 3.48 7.76
C ASP A 99 12.24 3.38 6.22
N GLU A 100 12.11 2.17 5.68
CA GLU A 100 11.90 1.91 4.25
C GLU A 100 10.64 2.64 3.74
N TRP A 101 9.51 2.43 4.41
CA TRP A 101 8.23 3.03 4.05
C TRP A 101 8.28 4.56 4.09
N GLN A 102 8.94 5.17 5.08
CA GLN A 102 9.10 6.63 5.12
C GLN A 102 9.93 7.15 3.93
N ALA A 103 10.95 6.40 3.49
CA ALA A 103 11.71 6.77 2.30
C ALA A 103 10.84 6.69 1.04
N ARG A 104 10.06 5.62 0.88
CA ARG A 104 9.08 5.45 -0.22
C ARG A 104 8.04 6.55 -0.22
N ARG A 105 7.45 6.85 0.93
CA ARG A 105 6.45 7.93 1.08
C ARG A 105 7.01 9.27 0.59
N ARG A 106 8.25 9.63 0.95
CA ARG A 106 8.90 10.86 0.46
C ARG A 106 9.15 10.86 -1.05
N GLN A 107 9.43 9.70 -1.66
CA GLN A 107 9.57 9.58 -3.11
C GLN A 107 8.22 9.80 -3.80
N TYR A 108 7.19 9.08 -3.36
CA TYR A 108 5.86 9.14 -3.97
C TYR A 108 5.16 10.50 -3.76
N SER A 109 5.32 11.12 -2.58
CA SER A 109 4.79 12.47 -2.32
C SER A 109 5.32 13.50 -3.31
N ARG A 110 6.62 13.46 -3.64
CA ARG A 110 7.21 14.37 -4.62
C ARG A 110 6.57 14.23 -6.00
N LEU A 111 6.30 13.01 -6.45
CA LEU A 111 5.64 12.77 -7.73
C LEU A 111 4.22 13.34 -7.74
N VAL A 112 3.47 13.16 -6.64
CA VAL A 112 2.11 13.72 -6.53
C VAL A 112 2.13 15.25 -6.49
N GLU A 113 3.10 15.85 -5.77
CA GLU A 113 3.31 17.31 -5.75
C GLU A 113 3.66 17.87 -7.14
N GLU A 114 4.36 17.09 -7.97
CA GLU A 114 4.65 17.40 -9.38
C GLU A 114 3.44 17.20 -10.31
N GLY A 115 2.30 16.76 -9.78
CA GLY A 115 1.07 16.54 -10.55
C GLY A 115 1.04 15.22 -11.31
N MET A 116 1.90 14.27 -10.95
CA MET A 116 1.96 12.96 -11.60
C MET A 116 0.73 12.11 -11.24
N SER A 117 0.32 11.25 -12.17
CA SER A 117 -0.84 10.37 -11.99
C SER A 117 -0.54 9.20 -11.05
N PRO A 118 -1.57 8.54 -10.48
CA PRO A 118 -1.36 7.33 -9.68
C PRO A 118 -0.62 6.21 -10.42
N LEU A 119 -0.79 6.13 -11.74
CA LEU A 119 -0.06 5.19 -12.59
C LEU A 119 1.44 5.51 -12.63
N ALA A 120 1.83 6.80 -12.63
CA ALA A 120 3.23 7.18 -12.59
C ALA A 120 3.89 6.86 -11.24
N VAL A 121 3.17 6.99 -10.13
CA VAL A 121 3.67 6.54 -8.81
C VAL A 121 3.84 5.02 -8.78
N SER A 122 2.93 4.28 -9.42
CA SER A 122 3.07 2.82 -9.58
C SER A 122 4.28 2.47 -10.46
N ALA A 123 4.55 3.26 -11.50
CA ALA A 123 5.76 3.11 -12.33
C ALA A 123 7.06 3.33 -11.55
N GLU A 124 7.07 4.29 -10.62
CA GLU A 124 8.20 4.50 -9.71
C GLU A 124 8.40 3.30 -8.78
N ALA A 125 7.32 2.75 -8.22
CA ALA A 125 7.40 1.53 -7.41
C ALA A 125 7.96 0.35 -8.20
N VAL A 126 7.48 0.13 -9.44
CA VAL A 126 8.01 -0.89 -10.35
C VAL A 126 9.50 -0.69 -10.62
N ALA A 127 9.90 0.54 -10.96
CA ALA A 127 11.31 0.86 -11.23
C ALA A 127 12.19 0.55 -10.01
N SER A 128 11.73 0.88 -8.80
CA SER A 128 12.52 0.57 -7.60
C SER A 128 12.60 -0.93 -7.30
N MET A 129 11.55 -1.71 -7.59
CA MET A 129 11.60 -3.18 -7.46
C MET A 129 12.54 -3.83 -8.47
N GLU A 130 12.59 -3.30 -9.69
CA GLU A 130 13.52 -3.71 -10.75
C GLU A 130 14.97 -3.39 -10.34
N GLU A 131 15.26 -2.17 -9.90
CA GLU A 131 16.58 -1.76 -9.40
C GLU A 131 17.08 -2.64 -8.25
N ASN A 132 16.16 -3.05 -7.37
CA ASN A 132 16.44 -3.96 -6.25
C ASN A 132 16.50 -5.44 -6.66
N ARG A 133 16.36 -5.75 -7.96
CA ARG A 133 16.39 -7.12 -8.52
C ARG A 133 15.32 -8.04 -7.93
N LEU A 134 14.17 -7.48 -7.57
CA LEU A 134 13.02 -8.25 -7.10
C LEU A 134 12.30 -8.96 -8.24
N VAL A 135 12.39 -8.39 -9.45
CA VAL A 135 11.88 -8.95 -10.71
C VAL A 135 12.92 -8.73 -11.82
N LYS A 136 12.80 -9.46 -12.92
CA LYS A 136 13.62 -9.25 -14.12
C LYS A 136 13.06 -8.09 -14.95
N ASP A 137 13.90 -7.42 -15.73
CA ASP A 137 13.48 -6.32 -16.63
C ASP A 137 12.34 -6.75 -17.58
N ALA A 138 12.36 -8.01 -18.05
CA ALA A 138 11.32 -8.57 -18.92
C ALA A 138 9.96 -8.74 -18.21
N GLU A 139 9.94 -8.80 -16.88
CA GLU A 139 8.76 -8.98 -16.04
C GLU A 139 8.17 -7.62 -15.59
N ARG A 140 8.80 -6.50 -15.96
CA ARG A 140 8.39 -5.14 -15.56
C ARG A 140 6.93 -4.83 -15.89
N GLY A 141 6.46 -5.21 -17.08
CA GLY A 141 5.08 -5.01 -17.51
C GLY A 141 4.07 -5.84 -16.70
N ASN A 142 4.48 -7.06 -16.31
CA ASN A 142 3.67 -7.95 -15.48
C ASN A 142 3.55 -7.38 -14.06
N LEU A 143 4.67 -6.89 -13.50
CA LEU A 143 4.68 -6.24 -12.19
C LEU A 143 3.80 -4.98 -12.17
N MET A 144 3.83 -4.17 -13.22
CA MET A 144 2.93 -3.01 -13.35
C MET A 144 1.46 -3.43 -13.29
N THR A 145 1.10 -4.48 -14.03
CA THR A 145 -0.28 -4.99 -14.05
C THR A 145 -0.71 -5.47 -12.66
N LEU A 146 0.18 -6.21 -11.98
CA LEU A 146 -0.05 -6.63 -10.60
C LEU A 146 -0.28 -5.44 -9.66
N LEU A 147 0.54 -4.37 -9.74
CA LEU A 147 0.37 -3.21 -8.86
C LEU A 147 -0.96 -2.50 -9.09
N ILE A 148 -1.43 -2.42 -10.33
CA ILE A 148 -2.74 -1.84 -10.65
C ILE A 148 -3.87 -2.64 -9.97
N ASP A 149 -3.77 -3.97 -10.00
CA ASP A 149 -4.80 -4.85 -9.42
C ASP A 149 -4.73 -4.90 -7.88
N PHE A 150 -3.55 -4.73 -7.29
CA PHE A 150 -3.31 -4.83 -5.85
C PHE A 150 -3.32 -3.48 -5.11
N VAL A 151 -3.47 -2.36 -5.84
CA VAL A 151 -3.50 -1.02 -5.25
C VAL A 151 -4.77 -0.30 -5.70
N PRO A 152 -5.91 -0.54 -5.04
CA PRO A 152 -7.20 0.01 -5.44
C PRO A 152 -7.36 1.46 -4.97
N VAL A 153 -6.61 2.39 -5.59
CA VAL A 153 -6.57 3.82 -5.23
C VAL A 153 -7.96 4.44 -5.15
N ASP A 154 -8.81 4.18 -6.15
CA ASP A 154 -10.16 4.73 -6.21
C ASP A 154 -11.04 4.21 -5.06
N SER A 155 -10.89 2.95 -4.67
CA SER A 155 -11.62 2.34 -3.57
C SER A 155 -11.28 3.00 -2.24
N TYR A 156 -10.02 3.38 -2.01
CA TYR A 156 -9.62 4.08 -0.79
C TYR A 156 -10.30 5.45 -0.65
N GLY A 157 -10.40 6.21 -1.75
CA GLY A 157 -11.15 7.46 -1.76
C GLY A 157 -12.64 7.24 -1.49
N GLN A 158 -13.26 6.27 -2.18
CA GLN A 158 -14.68 5.95 -2.04
C GLN A 158 -15.06 5.55 -0.61
N LEU A 159 -14.24 4.74 0.06
CA LEU A 159 -14.47 4.32 1.45
C LEU A 159 -14.50 5.48 2.45
N LEU A 160 -13.92 6.63 2.09
CA LEU A 160 -13.84 7.80 2.96
C LEU A 160 -14.87 8.89 2.64
N GLN A 161 -15.66 8.76 1.57
CA GLN A 161 -16.63 9.78 1.16
C GLN A 161 -17.75 10.01 2.18
N ASP A 162 -18.14 8.96 2.92
CA ASP A 162 -19.26 8.99 3.87
C ASP A 162 -18.82 9.12 5.34
N VAL A 163 -17.57 9.52 5.58
CA VAL A 163 -17.01 9.71 6.94
C VAL A 163 -17.33 11.12 7.43
N GLY A 164 -18.13 11.21 8.50
CA GLY A 164 -18.61 12.46 9.11
C GLY A 164 -18.14 12.66 10.54
#